data_AF-A0A3P7LNI0-F1
#
_entry.id   AF-A0A3P7LNI0-F1
#
_cell.length_a   1.000
_cell.length_b   1.000
_cell.length_c   1.000
_cell.angle_alpha   90.00
_cell.angle_beta   90.00
_cell.angle_gamma   90.00
#
_symmetry.space_group_name_H-M   'P 1'
#
loop_
_entity.id
_entity.type
_entity.pdbx_description
1 polymer ?
#
loop_
_entity_poly.entity_id
_entity_poly.type
_entity_poly.pdbx_seq_one_letter_code
_entity_poly.pdbx_strand_id
1 'polypeptide(L)'
;MISQVHETEFVEEHDRLFAEAKKSGDHLAVTAHYYSVMSTVIDEYFGGNFHFAPPRKVNMSLEEALTDLHRKIGERLGLKEGKSCVDIGCGIGGVIKDLAGTGADLTGVTIAANEVEIGEFL
;
A
#
# COMPACT_ATOMS: atom_id res chain seq x y z
N MET A 1 4.38 -11.49 16.59
CA MET A 1 3.44 -11.77 17.69
C MET A 1 3.32 -10.49 18.52
N ILE A 2 2.26 -9.71 18.31
CA ILE A 2 2.01 -8.45 19.03
C ILE A 2 1.76 -8.82 20.50
N SER A 3 2.43 -8.17 21.45
CA SER A 3 2.18 -8.41 22.88
C SER A 3 0.82 -7.84 23.25
N GLN A 4 0.10 -8.44 24.21
CA GLN A 4 -1.22 -7.94 24.63
C GLN A 4 -1.21 -6.48 25.15
N VAL A 5 -0.05 -5.99 25.57
CA VAL A 5 0.15 -4.59 25.97
C VAL A 5 0.08 -3.66 24.75
N HIS A 6 0.75 -4.00 23.65
CA HIS A 6 0.68 -3.21 22.40
C HIS A 6 -0.70 -3.24 21.76
N GLU A 7 -1.44 -4.33 21.90
CA GLU A 7 -2.81 -4.44 21.38
C GLU A 7 -3.76 -3.48 22.12
N THR A 8 -3.64 -3.38 23.44
CA THR A 8 -4.48 -2.51 24.27
C THR A 8 -4.19 -1.03 23.98
N GLU A 9 -2.91 -0.66 23.88
CA GLU A 9 -2.48 0.70 23.54
C GLU A 9 -2.99 1.14 22.15
N PHE A 10 -2.95 0.25 21.16
CA PHE A 10 -3.48 0.57 19.83
C PHE A 10 -4.99 0.82 19.86
N VAL A 11 -5.77 -0.05 20.51
CA VAL A 11 -7.24 0.07 20.53
C VAL A 11 -7.66 1.37 21.22
N GLU A 12 -7.07 1.69 22.37
CA GLU A 12 -7.38 2.91 23.11
C GLU A 12 -7.10 4.17 22.28
N GLU A 13 -5.93 4.22 21.61
CA GLU A 13 -5.58 5.36 20.77
C GLU A 13 -6.44 5.43 19.51
N HIS A 14 -6.74 4.29 18.87
CA HIS A 14 -7.59 4.25 17.69
C HIS A 14 -9.01 4.73 18.01
N ASP A 15 -9.60 4.28 19.12
CA ASP A 15 -10.93 4.71 19.56
C ASP A 15 -10.98 6.21 19.86
N ARG A 16 -9.92 6.75 20.48
CA ARG A 16 -9.78 8.19 20.73
C ARG A 16 -9.77 8.98 19.42
N LEU A 17 -8.91 8.59 18.48
CA LEU A 17 -8.79 9.24 17.16
C LEU A 17 -10.09 9.11 16.36
N PHE A 18 -10.77 7.97 16.43
CA PHE A 18 -12.05 7.76 15.76
C PHE A 18 -13.17 8.64 16.32
N ALA A 19 -13.21 8.80 17.65
CA ALA A 19 -14.16 9.70 18.30
C ALA A 19 -13.91 11.18 17.94
N GLU A 20 -12.64 11.57 17.79
CA GLU A 20 -12.26 12.89 17.30
C GLU A 20 -12.68 13.09 15.84
N ALA A 21 -12.37 12.14 14.95
CA ALA A 21 -12.74 12.17 13.55
C ALA A 21 -14.26 12.29 13.33
N LYS A 22 -15.07 11.60 14.14
CA LYS A 22 -16.53 11.72 14.10
C LYS A 22 -17.03 13.13 14.44
N LYS A 23 -16.31 13.87 15.27
CA LYS A 23 -16.68 15.23 15.68
C LYS A 23 -16.17 16.28 14.69
N SER A 24 -14.95 16.14 14.20
CA SER A 24 -14.30 17.11 13.33
C SER A 24 -14.62 16.91 11.84
N GLY A 25 -14.93 15.68 11.43
CA GLY A 25 -15.00 15.27 10.03
C GLY A 25 -13.62 14.97 9.41
N ASP A 26 -12.53 15.25 10.12
CA ASP A 26 -11.17 14.96 9.68
C ASP A 26 -10.77 13.54 10.09
N HIS A 27 -10.62 12.66 9.09
CA HIS A 27 -10.31 11.25 9.29
C HIS A 27 -8.83 10.92 9.10
N LEU A 28 -7.97 11.91 8.78
CA LEU A 28 -6.58 11.66 8.42
C LEU A 28 -5.84 10.90 9.52
N ALA A 29 -5.90 11.36 10.76
CA ALA A 29 -5.15 10.77 11.87
C ALA A 29 -5.61 9.34 12.20
N VAL A 30 -6.92 9.09 12.26
CA VAL A 30 -7.46 7.74 12.54
C VAL A 30 -7.15 6.77 11.40
N THR A 31 -7.22 7.23 10.15
CA THR A 31 -6.89 6.38 9.00
C THR A 31 -5.39 6.08 8.93
N ALA A 32 -4.52 7.07 9.15
CA ALA A 32 -3.07 6.83 9.21
C ALA A 32 -2.70 5.86 10.34
N HIS A 33 -3.33 5.99 11.51
CA HIS A 33 -3.14 5.07 12.62
C HIS A 33 -3.62 3.64 12.29
N TYR A 34 -4.72 3.47 11.56
CA TYR A 34 -5.14 2.15 11.06
C TYR A 34 -4.06 1.50 10.18
N TYR A 35 -3.51 2.27 9.23
CA TYR A 35 -2.50 1.75 8.31
C TYR A 35 -1.15 1.46 8.96
N SER A 36 -0.83 2.04 10.13
CA SER A 36 0.41 1.72 10.86
C SER A 36 0.47 0.27 11.35
N VAL A 37 -0.67 -0.40 11.47
CA VAL A 37 -0.77 -1.84 11.76
C VAL A 37 -1.11 -2.64 10.50
N MET A 38 -2.08 -2.14 9.72
CA MET A 38 -2.59 -2.88 8.57
C MET A 38 -1.51 -3.11 7.51
N SER A 39 -0.57 -2.19 7.32
CA SER A 39 0.54 -2.37 6.37
C SER A 39 1.36 -3.63 6.68
N THR A 40 1.67 -3.91 7.95
CA THR A 40 2.39 -5.11 8.38
C THR A 40 1.56 -6.36 8.14
N VAL A 41 0.24 -6.29 8.38
CA VAL A 41 -0.67 -7.40 8.08
C VAL A 41 -0.71 -7.67 6.56
N ILE A 42 -0.74 -6.63 5.73
CA ILE A 42 -0.70 -6.75 4.27
C ILE A 42 0.62 -7.38 3.83
N ASP A 43 1.74 -6.95 4.39
CA ASP A 43 3.04 -7.50 4.06
C ASP A 43 3.16 -8.98 4.43
N GLU A 44 2.87 -9.33 5.68
CA GLU A 44 3.03 -10.69 6.20
C GLU A 44 2.02 -11.69 5.63
N TYR A 45 0.77 -11.29 5.43
CA TYR A 45 -0.33 -12.23 5.10
C TYR A 45 -0.85 -12.11 3.67
N PHE A 46 -0.60 -11.00 3.00
CA PHE A 46 -1.08 -10.76 1.63
C PHE A 46 0.05 -10.60 0.61
N GLY A 47 1.29 -10.96 0.99
CA GLY A 47 2.44 -10.92 0.08
C GLY A 47 2.73 -9.50 -0.42
N GLY A 48 2.58 -8.52 0.47
CA GLY A 48 2.86 -7.12 0.18
C GLY A 48 1.88 -6.42 -0.75
N ASN A 49 0.76 -7.05 -1.11
CA ASN A 49 -0.21 -6.49 -2.04
C ASN A 49 -1.65 -6.70 -1.58
N PHE A 50 -2.46 -5.63 -1.60
CA PHE A 50 -3.89 -5.70 -1.33
C PHE A 50 -4.74 -5.50 -2.59
N HIS A 51 -4.16 -5.80 -3.76
CA HIS A 51 -4.86 -5.79 -5.03
C HIS A 51 -5.53 -7.13 -5.31
N PHE A 52 -6.70 -7.07 -5.94
CA PHE A 52 -7.43 -8.25 -6.39
C PHE A 52 -7.35 -8.35 -7.90
N ALA A 53 -6.63 -9.36 -8.39
CA ALA A 53 -6.46 -9.61 -9.81
C ALA A 53 -6.92 -11.04 -10.16
N PRO A 54 -7.97 -11.22 -10.97
CA PRO A 54 -8.34 -12.56 -11.43
C PRO A 54 -7.24 -13.09 -12.37
N PRO A 55 -6.83 -14.36 -12.24
CA PRO A 55 -5.86 -14.95 -13.14
C PRO A 55 -6.44 -15.03 -14.56
N ARG A 56 -5.63 -14.69 -15.56
CA ARG A 56 -6.05 -14.80 -16.98
C ARG A 56 -5.88 -16.20 -17.56
N LYS A 57 -5.14 -17.06 -16.87
CA LYS A 57 -4.88 -18.44 -17.26
C LYS A 57 -5.08 -19.32 -16.04
N VAL A 58 -5.51 -20.57 -16.27
CA VAL A 58 -5.90 -21.54 -15.22
C VAL A 58 -4.79 -21.82 -14.20
N ASN A 59 -3.52 -21.61 -14.55
CA ASN A 59 -2.36 -21.93 -13.72
C ASN A 59 -1.51 -20.70 -13.34
N MET A 60 -2.05 -19.48 -13.38
CA MET A 60 -1.30 -18.31 -12.89
C MET A 60 -1.33 -18.27 -11.36
N SER A 61 -0.17 -18.01 -10.75
CA SER A 61 -0.09 -17.66 -9.34
C SER A 61 -0.73 -16.29 -9.08
N LEU A 62 -1.04 -15.97 -7.81
CA LEU A 62 -1.51 -14.64 -7.43
C LEU A 62 -0.47 -13.57 -7.78
N GLU A 63 0.80 -13.83 -7.48
CA GLU A 63 1.92 -12.93 -7.81
C GLU A 63 1.98 -12.65 -9.31
N GLU A 64 1.92 -13.68 -10.16
CA GLU A 64 1.90 -13.50 -11.62
C GLU A 64 0.69 -12.69 -12.10
N ALA A 65 -0.48 -12.88 -11.48
CA ALA A 65 -1.68 -12.14 -11.81
C ALA A 65 -1.56 -10.65 -11.43
N LEU A 66 -0.95 -10.36 -10.28
CA LEU A 66 -0.67 -9.01 -9.78
C LEU A 66 0.37 -8.28 -10.63
N THR A 67 1.53 -8.90 -10.89
CA THR A 67 2.56 -8.31 -11.74
C THR A 67 2.03 -8.05 -13.16
N ASP A 68 1.19 -8.94 -13.70
CA ASP A 68 0.54 -8.69 -14.99
C ASP A 68 -0.48 -7.56 -14.96
N LEU A 69 -1.21 -7.36 -13.84
CA LEU A 69 -2.06 -6.20 -13.64
C LEU A 69 -1.22 -4.92 -13.64
N HIS A 70 -0.15 -4.85 -12.84
CA HIS A 70 0.72 -3.69 -12.73
C HIS A 70 1.36 -3.35 -14.08
N ARG A 71 1.91 -4.34 -14.78
CA ARG A 71 2.46 -4.17 -16.14
C ARG A 71 1.45 -3.52 -17.10
N LYS A 72 0.19 -3.96 -17.09
CA LYS A 72 -0.85 -3.35 -17.93
C LYS A 72 -1.20 -1.93 -17.53
N ILE A 73 -1.18 -1.60 -16.24
CA ILE A 73 -1.35 -0.22 -15.78
C ILE A 73 -0.26 0.64 -16.41
N GLY A 74 1.01 0.19 -16.34
CA GLY A 74 2.13 0.86 -16.98
C GLY A 74 1.96 1.04 -18.50
N GLU A 75 1.53 -0.01 -19.20
CA GLU A 75 1.24 0.05 -20.64
C GLU A 75 0.12 1.05 -20.98
N ARG A 76 -0.96 1.06 -20.20
CA ARG A 76 -2.10 1.95 -20.41
C ARG A 76 -1.78 3.42 -20.16
N LEU A 77 -0.92 3.68 -19.18
CA LEU A 77 -0.39 5.01 -18.89
C LEU A 77 0.74 5.42 -19.86
N GLY A 78 1.27 4.47 -20.64
CA GLY A 78 2.39 4.70 -21.54
C GLY A 78 3.68 5.05 -20.81
N LEU A 79 3.89 4.42 -19.64
CA LEU A 79 5.09 4.64 -18.82
C LEU A 79 6.33 4.17 -19.56
N LYS A 80 7.33 5.04 -19.60
CA LYS A 80 8.63 4.85 -20.24
C LYS A 80 9.59 5.94 -19.78
N GLU A 81 10.86 5.80 -20.14
CA GLU A 81 11.87 6.84 -19.97
C GLU A 81 11.37 8.23 -20.43
N GLY A 82 11.63 9.25 -19.60
CA GLY A 82 11.18 10.62 -19.82
C GLY A 82 9.71 10.90 -19.45
N LYS A 83 9.00 9.93 -18.85
CA LYS A 83 7.68 10.14 -18.23
C LYS A 83 7.81 10.16 -16.71
N SER A 84 7.02 11.02 -16.08
CA SER A 84 6.83 11.05 -14.63
C SER A 84 5.43 10.52 -14.26
N CYS A 85 5.32 9.73 -13.20
CA CYS A 85 4.06 9.19 -12.69
C CYS A 85 4.02 9.28 -11.17
N VAL A 86 2.86 9.66 -10.63
CA VAL A 86 2.60 9.65 -9.19
C VAL A 86 1.61 8.54 -8.87
N ASP A 87 1.96 7.66 -7.94
CA ASP A 87 1.10 6.62 -7.38
C ASP A 87 0.56 7.08 -6.03
N ILE A 88 -0.73 7.43 -5.98
CA ILE A 88 -1.40 7.99 -4.80
C ILE A 88 -2.08 6.85 -4.04
N GLY A 89 -1.67 6.63 -2.79
CA GLY A 89 -2.02 5.43 -2.04
C GLY A 89 -1.12 4.26 -2.44
N CYS A 90 0.18 4.51 -2.60
CA CYS A 90 1.15 3.51 -3.06
C CYS A 90 1.37 2.34 -2.08
N GLY A 91 0.81 2.43 -0.87
CA GLY A 91 1.07 1.48 0.21
C GLY A 91 2.58 1.36 0.44
N ILE A 92 3.04 0.12 0.64
CA ILE A 92 4.45 -0.21 0.79
C ILE A 92 5.27 -0.19 -0.53
N GLY A 93 4.70 0.27 -1.65
CA GLY A 93 5.46 0.50 -2.89
C GLY A 93 5.51 -0.66 -3.90
N GLY A 94 4.73 -1.72 -3.72
CA GLY A 94 4.75 -2.90 -4.60
C GLY A 94 4.49 -2.60 -6.08
N VAL A 95 3.55 -1.69 -6.38
CA VAL A 95 3.23 -1.27 -7.75
C VAL A 95 4.40 -0.54 -8.41
N ILE A 96 5.02 0.38 -7.67
CA ILE A 96 6.17 1.17 -8.13
C ILE A 96 7.33 0.23 -8.46
N LYS A 97 7.60 -0.74 -7.57
CA LYS A 97 8.63 -1.76 -7.79
C LYS A 97 8.39 -2.56 -9.08
N ASP A 98 7.16 -3.04 -9.29
CA ASP A 98 6.82 -3.79 -10.51
C ASP A 98 6.89 -2.94 -11.79
N LEU A 99 6.73 -1.62 -11.66
CA LEU A 99 6.80 -0.66 -12.77
C LEU A 99 8.19 -0.06 -12.98
N ALA A 100 9.16 -0.30 -12.09
CA ALA A 100 10.51 0.28 -12.17
C ALA A 100 11.20 -0.04 -13.50
N GLY A 101 10.95 -1.23 -14.07
CA GLY A 101 11.48 -1.66 -15.36
C GLY A 101 11.00 -0.84 -16.57
N THR A 102 10.00 0.05 -16.41
CA THR A 102 9.57 0.96 -17.48
C THR A 102 10.58 2.09 -17.74
N GLY A 103 11.41 2.43 -16.76
CA GLY A 103 12.32 3.58 -16.82
C GLY A 103 11.63 4.93 -16.63
N ALA A 104 10.34 4.96 -16.29
CA ALA A 104 9.67 6.18 -15.89
C ALA A 104 10.18 6.66 -14.52
N ASP A 105 10.07 7.97 -14.28
CA ASP A 105 10.26 8.58 -12.96
C ASP A 105 8.98 8.36 -12.12
N LEU A 106 9.08 7.58 -11.05
CA LEU A 106 7.94 7.13 -10.25
C LEU A 106 8.03 7.73 -8.85
N THR A 107 6.94 8.37 -8.41
CA THR A 107 6.83 8.90 -7.04
C THR A 107 5.63 8.26 -6.34
N GLY A 108 5.85 7.68 -5.16
CA GLY A 108 4.79 7.17 -4.30
C GLY A 108 4.32 8.22 -3.30
N VAL A 109 3.03 8.22 -2.99
CA VAL A 109 2.45 9.02 -1.91
C VAL A 109 1.59 8.12 -1.04
N THR A 110 1.83 8.14 0.27
CA THR A 110 1.01 7.47 1.28
C THR A 110 0.82 8.37 2.51
N ILE A 111 -0.22 8.07 3.30
CA ILE A 111 -0.55 8.75 4.55
C ILE A 111 0.09 8.09 5.78
N ALA A 112 0.65 6.89 5.63
CA ALA A 112 1.26 6.12 6.72
C ALA A 112 2.79 6.18 6.64
N ALA A 113 3.43 6.77 7.64
CA ALA A 113 4.88 7.01 7.63
C ALA A 113 5.70 5.71 7.54
N ASN A 114 5.25 4.64 8.20
CA ASN A 114 5.91 3.35 8.18
C ASN A 114 5.86 2.67 6.79
N GLU A 115 4.85 2.97 5.96
CA GLU A 115 4.82 2.49 4.57
C GLU A 115 5.89 3.17 3.71
N VAL A 116 6.22 4.44 3.99
CA VAL A 116 7.35 5.15 3.36
C VAL A 116 8.66 4.46 3.72
N GLU A 117 8.87 4.20 5.01
CA GLU A 117 10.08 3.51 5.49
C GLU A 117 10.25 2.15 4.82
N ILE A 118 9.19 1.33 4.75
CA ILE A 118 9.23 0.02 4.08
C ILE A 118 9.54 0.18 2.58
N GLY A 119 8.88 1.11 1.91
CA GLY A 119 9.02 1.33 0.47
C GLY A 119 10.40 1.82 0.04
N GLU A 120 11.11 2.58 0.89
CA GLU A 120 12.47 3.07 0.59
C GLU A 120 13.53 1.95 0.56
N PHE A 121 13.25 0.79 1.15
CA PHE A 121 14.18 -0.35 1.18
C PHE A 121 13.94 -1.39 0.07
N LEU A 122 12.95 -1.19 -0.81
CA LEU A 122 12.58 -2.10 -1.90
C LEU A 122 13.30 -1.78 -3.23
#